data_AF-K9Y1W6-F1
#
_entry.id   AF-K9Y1W6-F1
#
_cell.length_a   1.000
_cell.length_b   1.000
_cell.length_c   1.000
_cell.angle_alpha   90.00
_cell.angle_beta   90.00
_cell.angle_gamma   90.00
#
_symmetry.space_group_name_H-M   'P 1'
#
loop_
_entity.id
_entity.type
_entity.pdbx_description
1 polymer ?
#
loop_
_entity_poly.entity_id
_entity_poly.type
_entity_poly.pdbx_seq_one_letter_code
_entity_poly.pdbx_strand_id
1 'polypeptide(L)'
;MLAITHCAIALSGTSLILGTANPLPLGLAILGSQLPDLDTTTSTIGKICFPVSSWIEDRFPHRSITHSLLATVGIAAVSLTVNYFLHGSIKTALALPLGHLLSCFSDTFTKQGVQLFYPEPVWAVSVSNPRRRLKTGGAGELWVLGIAIAMFCFGIYLANGGGITQKLSQSLGLKDGIVELYNKNASSHNVYAEIKGVWATDRTSADGKYLILGTEGSEFIVSDSKGVYKTGEQIITSKVSTEIGEASKTEVRSINFNDEEAITKLTQLRTAYPGADIYLSGELAIDFPEDVKISIEPNQMVTATVVGNSLKLNYCGLDRAIALLKEQFAVGTVEVKIWRS
;
A
#
# COMPACT_ATOMS: atom_id res chain seq x y z
N MET A 1 -17.48 4.57 -29.48
CA MET A 1 -17.86 3.12 -29.44
C MET A 1 -19.27 3.01 -28.86
N LEU A 2 -19.78 1.84 -28.45
CA LEU A 2 -20.97 1.75 -27.61
C LEU A 2 -20.64 2.31 -26.22
N ALA A 3 -21.61 3.00 -25.61
CA ALA A 3 -21.49 3.58 -24.27
C ALA A 3 -21.03 2.54 -23.22
N ILE A 4 -21.59 1.32 -23.28
CA ILE A 4 -21.25 0.22 -22.36
C ILE A 4 -19.78 -0.21 -22.51
N THR A 5 -19.25 -0.20 -23.73
CA THR A 5 -17.84 -0.52 -23.98
C THR A 5 -16.91 0.54 -23.37
N HIS A 6 -17.27 1.82 -23.47
CA HIS A 6 -16.53 2.89 -22.80
C HIS A 6 -16.55 2.75 -21.28
N CYS A 7 -17.71 2.43 -20.69
CA CYS A 7 -17.82 2.16 -19.26
C CYS A 7 -16.89 1.02 -18.83
N ALA A 8 -16.88 -0.10 -19.56
CA ALA A 8 -16.05 -1.26 -19.22
C ALA A 8 -14.55 -0.97 -19.34
N ILE A 9 -14.14 -0.25 -20.38
CA ILE A 9 -12.74 0.18 -20.56
C ILE A 9 -12.32 1.16 -19.46
N ALA A 10 -13.17 2.13 -19.13
CA ALA A 10 -12.88 3.09 -18.06
C ALA A 10 -12.80 2.41 -16.69
N LEU A 11 -13.71 1.49 -16.37
CA LEU A 11 -13.69 0.71 -15.13
C LEU A 11 -12.42 -0.13 -15.01
N SER A 12 -12.11 -0.92 -16.04
CA SER A 12 -10.92 -1.79 -16.05
C SER A 12 -9.63 -0.99 -15.92
N GLY A 13 -9.46 0.05 -16.74
CA GLY A 13 -8.27 0.88 -16.70
C GLY A 13 -8.13 1.66 -15.38
N THR A 14 -9.22 2.21 -14.84
CA THR A 14 -9.18 2.92 -13.55
C THR A 14 -8.82 1.97 -12.40
N SER A 15 -9.44 0.78 -12.36
CA SER A 15 -9.16 -0.21 -11.32
C SER A 15 -7.70 -0.65 -11.36
N LEU A 16 -7.15 -0.93 -12.54
CA LEU A 16 -5.78 -1.38 -12.73
C LEU A 16 -4.74 -0.27 -12.49
N ILE A 17 -4.94 0.92 -13.08
CA ILE A 17 -3.97 2.03 -13.01
C ILE A 17 -3.95 2.63 -11.60
N LEU A 18 -5.10 2.86 -10.98
CA LEU A 18 -5.17 3.45 -9.64
C LEU A 18 -5.11 2.41 -8.52
N GLY A 19 -5.17 1.12 -8.87
CA GLY A 19 -5.18 0.01 -7.91
C GLY A 19 -6.34 0.11 -6.93
N THR A 20 -7.55 0.39 -7.43
CA THR A 20 -8.73 0.66 -6.60
C THR A 20 -9.90 -0.26 -6.92
N ALA A 21 -10.59 -0.70 -5.86
CA ALA A 21 -11.88 -1.37 -5.92
C ALA A 21 -13.00 -0.51 -5.30
N ASN A 22 -12.69 0.74 -4.92
CA ASN A 22 -13.65 1.62 -4.27
C ASN A 22 -14.72 2.07 -5.28
N PRO A 23 -16.02 1.96 -4.96
CA PRO A 23 -17.10 2.32 -5.86
C PRO A 23 -17.10 3.80 -6.29
N LEU A 24 -16.63 4.72 -5.45
CA LEU A 24 -16.66 6.15 -5.77
C LEU A 24 -15.74 6.52 -6.94
N PRO A 25 -14.42 6.23 -6.91
CA PRO A 25 -13.54 6.41 -8.08
C PRO A 25 -14.07 5.68 -9.33
N LEU A 26 -14.56 4.44 -9.17
CA LEU A 26 -15.07 3.66 -10.30
C LEU A 26 -16.31 4.30 -10.93
N GLY A 27 -17.23 4.82 -10.13
CA GLY A 27 -18.40 5.57 -10.60
C GLY A 27 -18.01 6.86 -11.32
N LEU A 28 -17.03 7.60 -10.79
CA LEU A 28 -16.51 8.80 -11.44
C LEU A 28 -15.84 8.48 -12.79
N ALA A 29 -15.16 7.33 -12.91
CA ALA A 29 -14.59 6.91 -14.18
C ALA A 29 -15.66 6.55 -15.22
N ILE A 30 -16.76 5.90 -14.80
CA ILE A 30 -17.92 5.68 -15.66
C ILE A 30 -18.44 7.03 -16.16
N LEU A 31 -18.70 7.99 -15.27
CA LEU A 31 -19.20 9.31 -15.66
C LEU A 31 -18.23 10.02 -16.62
N GLY A 32 -16.93 10.01 -16.30
CA GLY A 32 -15.89 10.57 -17.16
C GLY A 32 -15.84 9.94 -18.54
N SER A 33 -16.06 8.62 -18.63
CA SER A 33 -16.07 7.90 -19.91
C SER A 33 -17.19 8.32 -20.86
N GLN A 34 -18.29 8.86 -20.32
CA GLN A 34 -19.44 9.31 -21.10
C GLN A 34 -19.31 10.77 -21.57
N LEU A 35 -18.50 11.59 -20.89
CA LEU A 35 -18.35 13.01 -21.20
C LEU A 35 -17.95 13.33 -22.66
N PRO A 36 -17.16 12.52 -23.37
CA PRO A 36 -16.84 12.83 -24.77
C PRO A 36 -18.09 12.91 -25.66
N ASP A 37 -19.07 12.03 -25.46
CA ASP A 37 -20.30 11.95 -26.26
C ASP A 37 -21.29 13.10 -25.99
N LEU A 38 -20.93 14.08 -25.16
CA LEU A 38 -21.68 15.32 -24.93
C LEU A 38 -21.85 16.15 -26.21
N ASP A 39 -21.03 15.91 -27.22
CA ASP A 39 -20.99 16.64 -28.49
C ASP A 39 -22.08 16.25 -29.51
N THR A 40 -22.96 15.29 -29.18
CA THR A 40 -24.12 14.94 -30.03
C THR A 40 -25.41 14.83 -29.23
N THR A 41 -26.49 15.39 -29.74
CA THR A 41 -27.84 15.30 -29.15
C THR A 41 -28.45 13.89 -29.22
N THR A 42 -27.83 12.98 -29.96
CA THR A 42 -28.34 11.60 -30.12
C THR A 42 -27.92 10.67 -28.97
N SER A 43 -26.79 10.96 -28.32
CA SER A 43 -26.25 10.16 -27.21
C SER A 43 -27.07 10.32 -25.94
N THR A 44 -26.98 9.36 -25.01
CA THR A 44 -27.68 9.45 -23.71
C THR A 44 -27.24 10.68 -22.93
N ILE A 45 -25.93 10.95 -22.87
CA ILE A 45 -25.37 12.10 -22.17
C ILE A 45 -25.74 13.42 -22.85
N GLY A 46 -25.75 13.46 -24.18
CA GLY A 46 -26.11 14.64 -24.93
C GLY A 46 -27.58 15.00 -24.78
N LYS A 47 -28.46 14.00 -24.65
CA LYS A 47 -29.89 14.23 -24.30
C LYS A 47 -30.05 14.81 -22.90
N ILE A 48 -29.28 14.33 -21.93
CA ILE A 48 -29.32 14.83 -20.55
C ILE A 48 -28.81 16.28 -20.49
N CYS A 49 -27.77 16.60 -21.26
CA CYS A 49 -27.12 17.91 -21.25
C CYS A 49 -27.66 18.87 -22.32
N PHE A 50 -28.84 18.61 -22.88
CA PHE A 50 -29.52 19.58 -23.72
C PHE A 50 -29.81 20.87 -22.92
N PRO A 51 -29.54 22.09 -23.44
CA PRO A 51 -29.22 22.44 -24.83
C PRO A 51 -27.73 22.53 -25.17
N VAL A 52 -26.82 22.28 -24.22
CA VAL A 52 -25.36 22.42 -24.43
C VAL A 52 -24.88 21.50 -25.54
N SER A 53 -25.38 20.26 -25.58
CA SER A 53 -25.05 19.29 -26.63
C SER A 53 -25.41 19.78 -28.04
N SER A 54 -26.60 20.38 -28.22
CA SER A 54 -27.03 20.97 -29.50
C SER A 54 -26.11 22.12 -29.92
N TRP A 55 -25.74 22.98 -28.97
CA TRP A 55 -24.84 24.10 -29.25
C TRP A 55 -23.46 23.65 -29.73
N ILE A 56 -22.94 22.53 -29.18
CA ILE A 56 -21.68 21.92 -29.59
C ILE A 56 -21.83 21.24 -30.95
N GLU A 57 -22.87 20.41 -31.13
CA GLU A 57 -23.15 19.66 -32.36
C GLU A 57 -23.29 20.59 -33.59
N ASP A 58 -23.89 21.77 -33.41
CA ASP A 58 -24.05 22.77 -34.47
C ASP A 58 -22.73 23.44 -34.91
N ARG A 59 -21.69 23.41 -34.07
CA ARG A 59 -20.43 24.17 -34.26
C ARG A 59 -19.22 23.29 -34.53
N PHE A 60 -19.23 22.07 -34.00
CA PHE A 60 -18.06 21.19 -33.99
C PHE A 60 -18.43 19.82 -34.55
N PRO A 61 -17.58 19.21 -35.40
CA PRO A 61 -17.78 17.84 -35.82
C PRO A 61 -17.79 16.90 -34.61
N HIS A 62 -18.66 15.88 -34.61
CA HIS A 62 -18.60 14.82 -33.60
C HIS A 62 -17.19 14.18 -33.57
N ARG A 63 -16.69 13.95 -32.35
CA ARG A 63 -15.33 13.46 -32.02
C ARG A 63 -14.20 14.46 -32.23
N SER A 64 -14.51 15.74 -32.07
CA SER A 64 -13.52 16.81 -32.08
C SER A 64 -13.21 17.34 -30.67
N ILE A 65 -13.79 18.47 -30.29
CA ILE A 65 -13.45 19.24 -29.08
C ILE A 65 -13.60 18.43 -27.79
N THR A 66 -14.71 17.70 -27.62
CA THR A 66 -14.97 16.90 -26.41
C THR A 66 -14.16 15.63 -26.33
N HIS A 67 -13.58 15.17 -27.44
CA HIS A 67 -12.80 13.94 -27.48
C HIS A 67 -11.28 14.21 -27.57
N SER A 68 -10.84 15.31 -26.96
CA SER A 68 -9.46 15.80 -27.06
C SER A 68 -8.67 15.62 -25.76
N LEU A 69 -7.34 15.60 -25.88
CA LEU A 69 -6.47 15.68 -24.71
C LEU A 69 -6.65 17.00 -23.97
N LEU A 70 -6.94 18.09 -24.69
CA LEU A 70 -7.24 19.38 -24.09
C LEU A 70 -8.49 19.31 -23.20
N ALA A 71 -9.56 18.65 -23.66
CA ALA A 71 -10.75 18.39 -22.83
C ALA A 71 -10.39 17.54 -21.60
N THR A 72 -9.57 16.50 -21.77
CA THR A 72 -9.08 15.67 -20.65
C THR A 72 -8.34 16.53 -19.60
N VAL A 73 -7.45 17.43 -20.04
CA VAL A 73 -6.71 18.33 -19.15
C VAL A 73 -7.64 19.31 -18.43
N GLY A 74 -8.62 19.89 -19.14
CA GLY A 74 -9.62 20.77 -18.53
C GLY A 74 -10.45 20.04 -17.48
N ILE A 75 -10.89 18.82 -17.78
CA ILE A 75 -11.61 17.95 -16.84
C ILE A 75 -10.73 17.61 -15.63
N ALA A 76 -9.44 17.32 -15.84
CA ALA A 76 -8.51 17.04 -14.75
C ALA A 76 -8.32 18.26 -13.84
N ALA A 77 -8.16 19.46 -14.41
CA ALA A 77 -8.03 20.70 -13.65
C ALA A 77 -9.26 20.96 -12.76
N VAL A 78 -10.47 20.79 -13.31
CA VAL A 78 -11.72 20.92 -12.55
C VAL A 78 -11.79 19.87 -11.45
N SER A 79 -11.52 18.60 -11.78
CA SER A 79 -11.62 17.49 -10.83
C SER A 79 -10.61 17.63 -9.68
N LEU A 80 -9.38 18.04 -9.96
CA LEU A 80 -8.35 18.32 -8.96
C LEU A 80 -8.72 19.50 -8.07
N THR A 81 -9.27 20.58 -8.65
CA THR A 81 -9.72 21.76 -7.89
C THR A 81 -10.85 21.39 -6.93
N VAL A 82 -11.85 20.64 -7.40
CA VAL A 82 -12.95 20.15 -6.56
C VAL A 82 -12.41 19.25 -5.46
N ASN A 83 -11.48 18.34 -5.78
CA ASN A 83 -10.88 17.46 -4.79
C ASN A 83 -10.11 18.22 -3.70
N TYR A 84 -9.40 19.30 -4.07
CA TYR A 84 -8.70 20.16 -3.13
C TYR A 84 -9.66 20.75 -2.08
N PHE A 85 -10.81 21.28 -2.52
CA PHE A 85 -11.81 21.82 -1.58
C PHE A 85 -12.50 20.72 -0.76
N LEU A 86 -12.76 19.55 -1.34
CA LEU A 86 -13.41 18.43 -0.65
C LEU A 86 -12.47 17.58 0.22
N HIS A 87 -11.16 17.89 0.23
CA HIS A 87 -10.13 17.12 0.95
C HIS A 87 -10.16 15.62 0.59
N GLY A 88 -10.46 15.33 -0.68
CA GLY A 88 -10.60 13.97 -1.17
C GLY A 88 -9.27 13.31 -1.52
N SER A 89 -9.31 12.00 -1.76
CA SER A 89 -8.12 11.26 -2.19
C SER A 89 -7.71 11.63 -3.62
N ILE A 90 -6.41 11.72 -3.89
CA ILE A 90 -5.89 11.98 -5.24
C ILE A 90 -6.38 10.94 -6.25
N LYS A 91 -6.57 9.68 -5.82
CA LYS A 91 -7.12 8.61 -6.66
C LYS A 91 -8.55 8.94 -7.12
N THR A 92 -9.36 9.53 -6.24
CA THR A 92 -10.72 9.97 -6.58
C THR A 92 -10.69 11.10 -7.61
N ALA A 93 -9.79 12.08 -7.43
CA ALA A 93 -9.64 13.21 -8.35
C ALA A 93 -9.19 12.80 -9.76
N LEU A 94 -8.35 11.78 -9.87
CA LEU A 94 -7.85 11.30 -11.16
C LEU A 94 -8.83 10.38 -11.88
N ALA A 95 -9.82 9.81 -11.19
CA ALA A 95 -10.69 8.79 -11.79
C ALA A 95 -11.57 9.33 -12.92
N LEU A 96 -12.14 10.52 -12.76
CA LEU A 96 -12.98 11.18 -13.76
C LEU A 96 -12.19 11.53 -15.05
N PRO A 97 -11.07 12.26 -15.01
CA PRO A 97 -10.27 12.53 -16.21
C PRO A 97 -9.67 11.27 -16.82
N LEU A 98 -9.33 10.26 -16.02
CA LEU A 98 -8.82 8.99 -16.53
C LEU A 98 -9.90 8.21 -17.29
N GLY A 99 -11.15 8.21 -16.80
CA GLY A 99 -12.29 7.65 -17.52
C GLY A 99 -12.50 8.30 -18.88
N HIS A 100 -12.42 9.63 -18.94
CA HIS A 100 -12.50 10.41 -20.19
C HIS A 100 -11.34 10.09 -21.15
N LEU A 101 -10.11 10.04 -20.63
CA LEU A 101 -8.92 9.75 -21.43
C LEU A 101 -9.02 8.36 -22.08
N LEU A 102 -9.42 7.36 -21.30
CA LEU A 102 -9.53 5.99 -21.77
C LEU A 102 -10.64 5.81 -22.81
N SER A 103 -11.78 6.50 -22.66
CA SER A 103 -12.84 6.47 -23.68
C SER A 103 -12.37 7.14 -24.97
N CYS A 104 -11.78 8.33 -24.92
CA CYS A 104 -11.22 9.01 -26.10
C CYS A 104 -10.14 8.15 -26.78
N PHE A 105 -9.23 7.57 -25.99
CA PHE A 105 -8.18 6.71 -26.51
C PHE A 105 -8.75 5.45 -27.17
N SER A 106 -9.80 4.86 -26.60
CA SER A 106 -10.47 3.70 -27.20
C SER A 106 -11.09 4.01 -28.57
N ASP A 107 -11.57 5.25 -28.78
CA ASP A 107 -12.12 5.65 -30.07
C ASP A 107 -11.09 5.78 -31.19
N THR A 108 -9.79 5.91 -30.86
CA THR A 108 -8.70 5.86 -31.86
C THR A 108 -8.62 4.51 -32.58
N PHE A 109 -9.22 3.45 -32.02
CA PHE A 109 -9.28 2.12 -32.62
C PHE A 109 -10.52 1.90 -33.52
N THR A 110 -11.45 2.86 -33.52
CA THR A 110 -12.65 2.80 -34.38
C THR A 110 -12.34 3.20 -35.82
N LYS A 111 -13.27 2.92 -36.74
CA LYS A 111 -13.11 3.28 -38.15
C LYS A 111 -12.89 4.78 -38.38
N GLN A 112 -13.63 5.62 -37.65
CA GLN A 112 -13.59 7.07 -37.76
C GLN A 112 -12.39 7.67 -37.02
N GLY A 113 -12.00 7.08 -35.88
CA GLY A 113 -11.00 7.70 -35.00
C GLY A 113 -11.58 8.90 -34.26
N VAL A 114 -10.67 9.80 -33.86
CA VAL A 114 -10.95 10.96 -33.00
C VAL A 114 -9.93 12.08 -33.25
N GLN A 115 -10.30 13.36 -33.13
CA GLN A 115 -9.35 14.47 -33.16
C GLN A 115 -8.70 14.69 -31.80
N LEU A 116 -7.84 13.75 -31.39
CA LEU A 116 -7.22 13.72 -30.07
C LEU A 116 -6.39 14.99 -29.76
N PHE A 117 -5.86 15.65 -30.80
CA PHE A 117 -5.00 16.84 -30.72
C PHE A 117 -5.71 18.15 -31.08
N TYR A 118 -7.05 18.19 -31.05
CA TYR A 118 -7.81 19.43 -31.18
C TYR A 118 -7.20 20.53 -30.28
N PRO A 119 -7.00 21.77 -30.78
CA PRO A 119 -7.60 22.39 -31.96
C PRO A 119 -6.97 22.03 -33.32
N GLU A 120 -5.85 21.31 -33.33
CA GLU A 120 -5.28 20.81 -34.59
C GLU A 120 -6.19 19.68 -35.13
N PRO A 121 -6.78 19.80 -36.34
CA PRO A 121 -7.80 18.88 -36.84
C PRO A 121 -7.24 17.54 -37.35
N VAL A 122 -6.24 16.99 -36.66
CA VAL A 122 -5.61 15.70 -36.98
C VAL A 122 -6.42 14.55 -36.38
N TRP A 123 -6.86 13.64 -37.25
CA TRP A 123 -7.57 12.43 -36.85
C TRP A 123 -6.58 11.35 -36.37
N ALA A 124 -6.58 11.07 -35.08
CA ALA A 124 -5.82 10.01 -34.46
C ALA A 124 -6.50 8.65 -34.71
N VAL A 125 -5.78 7.77 -35.39
CA VAL A 125 -6.22 6.39 -35.66
C VAL A 125 -5.05 5.43 -35.45
N SER A 126 -5.24 4.41 -34.60
CA SER A 126 -4.14 3.51 -34.18
C SER A 126 -3.80 2.44 -35.24
N VAL A 127 -4.80 1.95 -36.00
CA VAL A 127 -4.63 0.85 -36.96
C VAL A 127 -4.60 1.37 -38.39
N SER A 128 -3.44 1.28 -39.05
CA SER A 128 -3.25 1.76 -40.43
C SER A 128 -4.17 1.09 -41.45
N ASN A 129 -4.47 -0.21 -41.27
CA ASN A 129 -5.39 -0.94 -42.16
C ASN A 129 -6.87 -0.66 -41.78
N PRO A 130 -7.66 0.05 -42.62
CA PRO A 130 -9.04 0.41 -42.29
C PRO A 130 -9.99 -0.77 -42.10
N ARG A 131 -9.68 -1.93 -42.70
CA ARG A 131 -10.50 -3.15 -42.58
C ARG A 131 -10.39 -3.82 -41.22
N ARG A 132 -9.29 -3.55 -40.48
CA ARG A 132 -9.04 -4.10 -39.14
C ARG A 132 -9.50 -3.18 -38.00
N ARG A 133 -10.01 -1.99 -38.33
CA ARG A 133 -10.54 -1.03 -37.35
C ARG A 133 -11.89 -1.49 -36.82
N LEU A 134 -12.17 -1.17 -35.56
CA LEU A 134 -13.40 -1.56 -34.89
C LEU A 134 -14.60 -0.86 -35.54
N LYS A 135 -15.61 -1.65 -35.91
CA LYS A 135 -16.93 -1.17 -36.30
C LYS A 135 -17.80 -1.13 -35.04
N THR A 136 -18.43 0.01 -34.79
CA THR A 136 -19.38 0.15 -33.67
C THR A 136 -20.51 -0.87 -33.78
N GLY A 137 -20.78 -1.58 -32.69
CA GLY A 137 -21.75 -2.69 -32.62
C GLY A 137 -21.31 -3.97 -33.33
N GLY A 138 -20.07 -4.06 -33.82
CA GLY A 138 -19.55 -5.26 -34.49
C GLY A 138 -18.97 -6.30 -33.52
N ALA A 139 -18.72 -7.51 -34.02
CA ALA A 139 -18.15 -8.61 -33.23
C ALA A 139 -16.81 -8.24 -32.55
N GLY A 140 -15.94 -7.47 -33.23
CA GLY A 140 -14.68 -7.02 -32.65
C GLY A 140 -14.85 -6.12 -31.41
N GLU A 141 -15.90 -5.29 -31.38
CA GLU A 141 -16.19 -4.46 -30.21
C GLU A 141 -16.70 -5.32 -29.04
N LEU A 142 -17.53 -6.33 -29.31
CA LEU A 142 -18.01 -7.26 -28.28
C LEU A 142 -16.86 -8.03 -27.61
N TRP A 143 -15.83 -8.41 -28.37
CA TRP A 143 -14.61 -9.00 -27.81
C TRP A 143 -13.87 -8.01 -26.90
N VAL A 144 -13.73 -6.75 -27.33
CA VAL A 144 -13.11 -5.70 -26.50
C VAL A 144 -13.89 -5.50 -25.20
N LEU A 145 -15.23 -5.47 -25.27
CA LEU A 145 -16.09 -5.38 -24.10
C LEU A 145 -15.87 -6.57 -23.14
N GLY A 146 -15.87 -7.80 -23.66
CA GLY A 146 -15.65 -9.01 -22.86
C GLY A 146 -14.27 -9.02 -22.19
N ILE A 147 -13.22 -8.65 -22.91
CA ILE A 147 -11.86 -8.54 -22.37
C ILE A 147 -11.79 -7.43 -21.31
N ALA A 148 -12.41 -6.27 -21.54
CA ALA A 148 -12.44 -5.19 -20.57
C ALA A 148 -13.14 -5.60 -19.27
N ILE A 149 -14.26 -6.34 -19.35
CA ILE A 149 -14.93 -6.89 -18.15
C ILE A 149 -14.02 -7.89 -17.42
N ALA A 150 -13.37 -8.80 -18.14
CA ALA A 150 -12.43 -9.75 -17.53
C ALA A 150 -11.25 -9.03 -16.85
N MET A 151 -10.70 -8.01 -17.50
CA MET A 151 -9.63 -7.17 -16.95
C MET A 151 -10.10 -6.35 -15.75
N PHE A 152 -11.36 -5.91 -15.72
CA PHE A 152 -11.94 -5.26 -14.55
C PHE A 152 -12.04 -6.22 -13.36
N CYS A 153 -12.58 -7.43 -13.56
CA CYS A 153 -12.61 -8.46 -12.50
C CYS A 153 -11.20 -8.76 -11.96
N PHE A 154 -10.22 -8.88 -12.86
CA PHE A 154 -8.83 -9.06 -12.50
C PHE A 154 -8.27 -7.86 -11.72
N GLY A 155 -8.59 -6.63 -12.14
CA GLY A 155 -8.23 -5.39 -11.44
C GLY A 155 -8.78 -5.33 -10.02
N ILE A 156 -10.04 -5.71 -9.81
CA ILE A 156 -10.66 -5.79 -8.48
C ILE A 156 -9.95 -6.82 -7.59
N TYR A 157 -9.70 -8.03 -8.12
CA TYR A 157 -8.94 -9.06 -7.40
C TYR A 157 -7.57 -8.54 -6.96
N LEU A 158 -6.90 -7.78 -7.83
CA LEU A 158 -5.58 -7.25 -7.57
C LEU A 158 -5.61 -6.11 -6.56
N ALA A 159 -6.56 -5.18 -6.68
CA ALA A 159 -6.77 -4.07 -5.77
C ALA A 159 -7.08 -4.54 -4.34
N ASN A 160 -7.90 -5.58 -4.18
CA ASN A 160 -8.18 -6.18 -2.87
C ASN A 160 -6.93 -6.83 -2.23
N GLY A 161 -5.99 -7.29 -3.06
CA GLY A 161 -4.69 -7.82 -2.64
C GLY A 161 -3.60 -6.76 -2.47
N GLY A 162 -3.94 -5.47 -2.36
CA GLY A 162 -2.97 -4.36 -2.19
C GLY A 162 -2.55 -3.68 -3.50
N GLY A 163 -3.06 -4.11 -4.65
CA GLY A 163 -2.74 -3.55 -5.97
C GLY A 163 -1.51 -4.17 -6.63
N ILE A 164 -1.23 -3.75 -7.87
CA ILE A 164 -0.11 -4.27 -8.68
C ILE A 164 1.22 -3.93 -8.01
N THR A 165 1.39 -2.68 -7.58
CA THR A 165 2.62 -2.17 -7.00
C THR A 165 3.00 -2.96 -5.76
N GLN A 166 2.05 -3.22 -4.87
CA GLN A 166 2.30 -3.93 -3.64
C GLN A 166 2.67 -5.40 -3.87
N LYS A 167 1.96 -6.10 -4.76
CA LYS A 167 2.33 -7.48 -5.12
C LYS A 167 3.67 -7.56 -5.85
N LEU A 168 3.98 -6.58 -6.69
CA LEU A 168 5.28 -6.48 -7.36
C LEU A 168 6.39 -6.23 -6.34
N SER A 169 6.20 -5.29 -5.42
CA SER A 169 7.12 -5.00 -4.32
C SER A 169 7.38 -6.22 -3.46
N GLN A 170 6.34 -6.98 -3.10
CA GLN A 170 6.47 -8.23 -2.35
C GLN A 170 7.23 -9.30 -3.14
N SER A 171 6.91 -9.49 -4.43
CA SER A 171 7.60 -10.46 -5.29
C SER A 171 9.09 -10.13 -5.46
N LEU A 172 9.41 -8.84 -5.58
CA LEU A 172 10.77 -8.33 -5.69
C LEU A 172 11.50 -8.22 -4.34
N GLY A 173 10.81 -8.44 -3.20
CA GLY A 173 11.39 -8.30 -1.87
C GLY A 173 11.72 -6.86 -1.48
N LEU A 174 10.99 -5.87 -2.02
CA LEU A 174 11.14 -4.47 -1.67
C LEU A 174 10.61 -4.20 -0.26
N LYS A 175 11.44 -3.54 0.56
CA LYS A 175 11.20 -3.33 2.00
C LYS A 175 9.87 -2.59 2.28
N ASP A 176 9.50 -1.61 1.47
CA ASP A 176 8.28 -0.81 1.68
C ASP A 176 7.00 -1.66 1.65
N GLY A 177 6.90 -2.60 0.70
CA GLY A 177 5.74 -3.48 0.60
C GLY A 177 5.67 -4.49 1.75
N ILE A 178 6.81 -4.83 2.33
CA ILE A 178 6.91 -5.71 3.48
C ILE A 178 6.44 -4.99 4.75
N VAL A 179 6.79 -3.71 4.92
CA VAL A 179 6.32 -2.88 6.05
C VAL A 179 4.79 -2.74 6.02
N GLU A 180 4.19 -2.45 4.85
CA GLU A 180 2.73 -2.31 4.75
C GLU A 180 2.00 -3.64 5.04
N LEU A 181 2.54 -4.78 4.60
CA LEU A 181 1.99 -6.09 4.91
C LEU A 181 2.11 -6.42 6.42
N TYR A 182 3.24 -6.10 7.03
CA TYR A 182 3.44 -6.24 8.47
C TYR A 182 2.41 -5.40 9.23
N ASN A 183 2.29 -4.11 8.94
CA ASN A 183 1.34 -3.21 9.62
C ASN A 183 -0.11 -3.68 9.50
N LYS A 184 -0.48 -4.30 8.37
CA LYS A 184 -1.84 -4.82 8.15
C LYS A 184 -2.14 -6.10 8.93
N ASN A 185 -1.14 -6.95 9.17
CA ASN A 185 -1.37 -8.30 9.72
C ASN A 185 -0.81 -8.50 11.14
N ALA A 186 0.12 -7.66 11.60
CA ALA A 186 0.84 -7.83 12.87
C ALA A 186 -0.06 -7.85 14.12
N SER A 187 -1.28 -7.31 14.04
CA SER A 187 -2.25 -7.33 15.14
C SER A 187 -2.97 -8.68 15.30
N SER A 188 -2.92 -9.55 14.30
CA SER A 188 -3.76 -10.76 14.21
C SER A 188 -3.00 -12.04 13.89
N HIS A 189 -1.79 -11.93 13.34
CA HIS A 189 -0.96 -13.06 12.94
C HIS A 189 0.50 -12.78 13.28
N ASN A 190 1.24 -13.85 13.56
CA ASN A 190 2.71 -13.77 13.62
C ASN A 190 3.25 -13.56 12.22
N VAL A 191 4.00 -12.47 12.01
CA VAL A 191 4.62 -12.18 10.71
C VAL A 191 6.11 -12.51 10.81
N TYR A 192 6.55 -13.45 9.97
CA TYR A 192 7.94 -13.85 9.87
C TYR A 192 8.60 -13.20 8.66
N ALA A 193 9.84 -12.76 8.81
CA ALA A 193 10.73 -12.39 7.73
C ALA A 193 11.60 -13.60 7.37
N GLU A 194 11.48 -14.08 6.14
CA GLU A 194 12.47 -14.96 5.52
C GLU A 194 13.55 -14.08 4.91
N ILE A 195 14.74 -14.12 5.51
CA ILE A 195 15.86 -13.26 5.18
C ILE A 195 16.91 -14.08 4.44
N LYS A 196 17.41 -13.52 3.33
CA LYS A 196 18.65 -13.97 2.70
C LYS A 196 19.70 -12.88 2.83
N GLY A 197 20.83 -13.19 3.43
CA GLY A 197 21.85 -12.20 3.75
C GLY A 197 23.07 -12.77 4.45
N VAL A 198 23.89 -11.85 4.93
CA VAL A 198 25.11 -12.17 5.65
C VAL A 198 25.22 -11.35 6.93
N TRP A 199 25.86 -11.91 7.95
CA TRP A 199 26.19 -11.16 9.15
C TRP A 199 27.21 -10.06 8.82
N ALA A 200 27.03 -8.86 9.38
CA ALA A 200 27.90 -7.73 9.09
C ALA A 200 29.34 -7.95 9.56
N THR A 201 29.52 -8.67 10.68
CA THR A 201 30.80 -8.88 11.36
C THR A 201 31.73 -9.83 10.62
N ASP A 202 31.22 -11.00 10.21
CA ASP A 202 32.04 -12.10 9.65
C ASP A 202 31.63 -12.51 8.22
N ARG A 203 30.57 -11.91 7.69
CA ARG A 203 30.01 -12.20 6.35
C ARG A 203 29.57 -13.65 6.15
N THR A 204 29.42 -14.42 7.22
CA THR A 204 28.83 -15.76 7.15
C THR A 204 27.33 -15.66 6.87
N SER A 205 26.73 -16.74 6.40
CA SER A 205 25.30 -16.76 6.01
C SER A 205 24.42 -16.45 7.23
N ALA A 206 23.54 -15.47 7.05
CA ALA A 206 22.47 -15.11 7.98
C ALA A 206 21.10 -15.51 7.38
N ASP A 207 21.09 -16.55 6.54
CA ASP A 207 19.88 -17.01 5.88
C ASP A 207 18.99 -17.74 6.90
N GLY A 208 17.73 -17.34 6.99
CA GLY A 208 16.83 -17.92 7.98
C GLY A 208 15.45 -17.29 8.04
N LYS A 209 14.62 -17.87 8.92
CA LYS A 209 13.28 -17.38 9.25
C LYS A 209 13.34 -16.69 10.61
N TYR A 210 12.94 -15.42 10.63
CA TYR A 210 12.98 -14.58 11.82
C TYR A 210 11.60 -13.99 12.11
N LEU A 211 11.21 -13.89 13.37
CA LEU A 211 9.97 -13.21 13.78
C LEU A 211 10.17 -11.68 13.71
N ILE A 212 9.26 -10.95 13.08
CA ILE A 212 9.34 -9.48 13.03
C ILE A 212 8.75 -8.88 14.31
N LEU A 213 9.60 -8.27 15.14
CA LEU A 213 9.21 -7.58 16.38
C LEU A 213 8.74 -6.14 16.14
N GLY A 214 9.24 -5.53 15.07
CA GLY A 214 8.83 -4.19 14.65
C GLY A 214 9.65 -3.66 13.50
N THR A 215 9.38 -2.39 13.17
CA THR A 215 10.03 -1.67 12.08
C THR A 215 10.62 -0.36 12.61
N GLU A 216 11.83 -0.03 12.14
CA GLU A 216 12.49 1.24 12.42
C GLU A 216 12.92 1.86 11.09
N GLY A 217 12.12 2.82 10.60
CA GLY A 217 12.26 3.33 9.24
C GLY A 217 11.96 2.24 8.19
N SER A 218 12.93 1.98 7.32
CA SER A 218 12.86 0.93 6.29
C SER A 218 13.46 -0.42 6.74
N GLU A 219 13.96 -0.50 7.97
CA GLU A 219 14.60 -1.71 8.50
C GLU A 219 13.68 -2.44 9.49
N PHE A 220 13.88 -3.75 9.60
CA PHE A 220 13.12 -4.64 10.47
C PHE A 220 13.95 -5.02 11.68
N ILE A 221 13.31 -5.03 12.84
CA ILE A 221 13.83 -5.63 14.06
C ILE A 221 13.25 -7.03 14.13
N VAL A 222 14.14 -8.03 14.10
CA VAL A 222 13.78 -9.43 13.92
C VAL A 222 14.42 -10.30 15.01
N SER A 223 13.78 -11.42 15.35
CA SER A 223 14.27 -12.37 16.36
C SER A 223 14.25 -13.80 15.85
N ASP A 224 15.27 -14.58 16.21
CA ASP A 224 15.38 -16.02 15.91
C ASP A 224 15.19 -16.92 17.14
N SER A 225 14.56 -16.40 18.20
CA SER A 225 14.45 -16.98 19.57
C SER A 225 15.75 -17.03 20.38
N LYS A 226 16.93 -16.86 19.76
CA LYS A 226 18.22 -16.79 20.47
C LYS A 226 18.66 -15.35 20.71
N GLY A 227 18.36 -14.47 19.77
CA GLY A 227 18.76 -13.06 19.83
C GLY A 227 17.83 -12.16 19.02
N VAL A 228 18.03 -10.85 19.20
CA VAL A 228 17.35 -9.80 18.45
C VAL A 228 18.36 -9.15 17.51
N TYR A 229 17.96 -8.91 16.28
CA TYR A 229 18.81 -8.40 15.20
C TYR A 229 18.08 -7.30 14.44
N LYS A 230 18.84 -6.36 13.87
CA LYS A 230 18.30 -5.34 12.97
C LYS A 230 18.82 -5.56 11.57
N THR A 231 17.91 -5.54 10.60
CA THR A 231 18.30 -5.57 9.18
C THR A 231 19.01 -4.26 8.81
N GLY A 232 20.00 -4.33 7.92
CA GLY A 232 20.82 -3.19 7.52
C GLY A 232 21.96 -2.84 8.48
N GLU A 233 21.97 -3.39 9.70
CA GLU A 233 23.03 -3.19 10.69
C GLU A 233 23.74 -4.50 11.02
N GLN A 234 23.16 -5.38 11.84
CA GLN A 234 23.77 -6.68 12.15
C GLN A 234 23.60 -7.69 11.00
N ILE A 235 22.46 -7.64 10.30
CA ILE A 235 22.18 -8.50 9.14
C ILE A 235 22.13 -7.65 7.87
N ILE A 236 23.08 -7.87 6.97
CA ILE A 236 23.10 -7.23 5.66
C ILE A 236 22.24 -8.06 4.72
N THR A 237 21.05 -7.55 4.40
CA THR A 237 20.04 -8.27 3.64
C THR A 237 20.22 -8.10 2.13
N SER A 238 20.22 -9.21 1.41
CA SER A 238 20.16 -9.24 -0.06
C SER A 238 18.73 -9.38 -0.57
N LYS A 239 17.89 -10.10 0.17
CA LYS A 239 16.46 -10.25 -0.07
C LYS A 239 15.75 -10.45 1.26
N VAL A 240 14.58 -9.84 1.39
CA VAL A 240 13.65 -10.10 2.50
C VAL A 240 12.32 -10.48 1.87
N SER A 241 11.70 -11.55 2.36
CA SER A 241 10.31 -11.91 2.07
C SER A 241 9.56 -12.09 3.37
N THR A 242 8.25 -11.89 3.35
CA THR A 242 7.39 -12.12 4.52
C THR A 242 6.51 -13.33 4.35
N GLU A 243 6.41 -14.10 5.42
CA GLU A 243 5.49 -15.22 5.56
C GLU A 243 4.55 -14.93 6.72
N ILE A 244 3.24 -14.99 6.46
CA ILE A 244 2.23 -14.86 7.52
C ILE A 244 2.10 -16.24 8.17
N GLY A 245 2.52 -16.33 9.42
CA GLY A 245 2.41 -17.53 10.24
C GLY A 245 1.03 -17.68 10.88
N GLU A 246 0.99 -18.44 11.98
CA GLU A 246 -0.24 -18.74 12.71
C GLU A 246 -0.91 -17.49 13.29
N ALA A 247 -2.23 -17.57 13.46
CA ALA A 247 -3.02 -16.52 14.08
C ALA A 247 -2.56 -16.35 15.54
N SER A 248 -2.11 -15.16 15.87
CA SER A 248 -1.53 -14.81 17.17
C SER A 248 -1.96 -13.40 17.51
N LYS A 249 -2.39 -13.20 18.75
CA LYS A 249 -2.74 -11.86 19.23
C LYS A 249 -1.49 -11.21 19.80
N THR A 250 -0.96 -10.24 19.06
CA THR A 250 0.05 -9.32 19.59
C THR A 250 -0.64 -8.37 20.57
N GLU A 251 -0.35 -8.49 21.86
CA GLU A 251 -0.85 -7.60 22.90
C GLU A 251 0.25 -6.60 23.28
N VAL A 252 -0.06 -5.31 23.21
CA VAL A 252 0.85 -4.23 23.63
C VAL A 252 0.31 -3.67 24.94
N ARG A 253 1.13 -3.75 26.01
CA ARG A 253 0.76 -3.26 27.34
C ARG A 253 1.82 -2.32 27.87
N SER A 254 1.39 -1.20 28.44
CA SER A 254 2.29 -0.31 29.17
C SER A 254 2.34 -0.70 30.64
N ILE A 255 3.54 -0.87 31.18
CA ILE A 255 3.78 -1.09 32.61
C ILE A 255 4.49 0.15 33.16
N ASN A 256 3.87 0.78 34.14
CA ASN A 256 4.45 1.89 34.87
C ASN A 256 5.07 1.41 36.18
N PHE A 257 6.26 1.93 36.49
CA PHE A 257 7.02 1.69 37.69
C PHE A 257 7.13 3.01 38.46
N ASN A 258 6.68 3.01 39.71
CA ASN A 258 6.68 4.20 40.58
C ASN A 258 7.53 3.93 41.81
N ASP A 259 8.84 3.78 41.61
CA ASP A 259 9.81 3.54 42.67
C ASP A 259 9.52 2.23 43.42
N GLU A 260 9.60 1.13 42.67
CA GLU A 260 9.31 -0.20 43.15
C GLU A 260 10.23 -1.25 42.52
N GLU A 261 10.34 -2.41 43.16
CA GLU A 261 11.13 -3.53 42.66
C GLU A 261 10.60 -4.02 41.31
N ALA A 262 11.40 -3.81 40.26
CA ALA A 262 10.97 -4.14 38.90
C ALA A 262 10.71 -5.65 38.71
N ILE A 263 11.45 -6.51 39.42
CA ILE A 263 11.36 -7.96 39.32
C ILE A 263 9.95 -8.47 39.62
N THR A 264 9.27 -7.90 40.61
CA THR A 264 7.97 -8.40 41.07
C THR A 264 6.94 -8.34 39.93
N LYS A 265 6.84 -7.19 39.26
CA LYS A 265 5.94 -6.99 38.12
C LYS A 265 6.34 -7.82 36.89
N LEU A 266 7.65 -7.89 36.59
CA LEU A 266 8.15 -8.68 35.45
C LEU A 266 7.95 -10.19 35.65
N THR A 267 8.10 -10.67 36.89
CA THR A 267 7.87 -12.08 37.24
C THR A 267 6.40 -12.43 37.20
N GLN A 268 5.52 -11.55 37.68
CA GLN A 268 4.07 -11.71 37.53
C GLN A 268 3.65 -11.79 36.06
N LEU A 269 4.27 -10.97 35.21
CA LEU A 269 4.03 -11.01 33.77
C LEU A 269 4.43 -12.37 33.17
N ARG A 270 5.60 -12.90 33.55
CA ARG A 270 6.04 -14.25 33.13
C ARG A 270 5.05 -15.33 33.54
N THR A 271 4.51 -15.27 34.76
CA THR A 271 3.54 -16.25 35.26
C THR A 271 2.18 -16.11 34.59
N ALA A 272 1.76 -14.90 34.23
CA ALA A 272 0.48 -14.65 33.58
C ALA A 272 0.45 -15.08 32.08
N TYR A 273 1.62 -15.22 31.46
CA TYR A 273 1.77 -15.55 30.04
C TYR A 273 2.83 -16.66 29.86
N PRO A 274 2.52 -17.91 30.28
CA PRO A 274 3.46 -19.01 30.13
C PRO A 274 3.69 -19.33 28.65
N GLY A 275 4.95 -19.37 28.22
CA GLY A 275 5.34 -19.72 26.85
C GLY A 275 5.12 -18.64 25.80
N ALA A 276 4.77 -17.41 26.20
CA ALA A 276 4.68 -16.27 25.28
C ALA A 276 6.06 -15.63 25.06
N ASP A 277 6.34 -15.20 23.83
CA ASP A 277 7.49 -14.37 23.53
C ASP A 277 7.20 -12.94 23.97
N ILE A 278 7.98 -12.42 24.92
CA ILE A 278 7.76 -11.13 25.57
C ILE A 278 8.99 -10.25 25.42
N TYR A 279 8.79 -9.06 24.84
CA TYR A 279 9.83 -8.07 24.63
C TYR A 279 9.45 -6.72 25.24
N LEU A 280 10.43 -6.08 25.88
CA LEU A 280 10.29 -4.81 26.59
C LEU A 280 11.03 -3.70 25.84
N SER A 281 10.36 -2.57 25.65
CA SER A 281 10.93 -1.36 25.05
C SER A 281 10.53 -0.14 25.85
N GLY A 282 11.48 0.71 26.22
CA GLY A 282 11.21 1.89 27.05
C GLY A 282 12.44 2.34 27.81
N GLU A 283 12.21 3.25 28.75
CA GLU A 283 13.27 3.85 29.56
C GLU A 283 12.86 3.82 31.03
N LEU A 284 13.79 3.35 31.87
CA LEU A 284 13.61 3.24 33.32
C LEU A 284 14.77 3.90 34.02
N ALA A 285 14.49 4.80 34.95
CA ALA A 285 15.48 5.21 35.93
C ALA A 285 15.67 4.08 36.95
N ILE A 286 16.92 3.75 37.27
CA ILE A 286 17.30 2.66 38.17
C ILE A 286 18.23 3.17 39.27
N ASP A 287 18.23 2.56 40.45
CA ASP A 287 18.99 3.09 41.59
C ASP A 287 20.50 2.79 41.55
N PHE A 288 20.88 1.59 41.08
CA PHE A 288 22.28 1.15 41.07
C PHE A 288 22.72 0.76 39.65
N PRO A 289 23.00 1.74 38.78
CA PRO A 289 23.41 1.49 37.40
C PRO A 289 24.71 0.70 37.29
N GLU A 290 25.60 0.79 38.28
CA GLU A 290 26.86 0.02 38.35
C GLU A 290 26.68 -1.50 38.44
N ASP A 291 25.56 -1.96 39.00
CA ASP A 291 25.29 -3.40 39.16
C ASP A 291 24.70 -4.04 37.89
N VAL A 292 24.28 -3.22 36.92
CA VAL A 292 23.69 -3.68 35.67
C VAL A 292 24.77 -4.09 34.67
N LYS A 293 25.06 -5.39 34.63
CA LYS A 293 26.03 -5.96 33.68
C LYS A 293 25.38 -6.26 32.33
N ILE A 294 25.57 -5.37 31.36
CA ILE A 294 25.12 -5.59 29.98
C ILE A 294 26.10 -6.53 29.26
N SER A 295 25.67 -7.76 28.99
CA SER A 295 26.42 -8.69 28.13
C SER A 295 26.25 -8.32 26.65
N ILE A 296 27.33 -7.97 25.96
CA ILE A 296 27.30 -7.70 24.52
C ILE A 296 27.60 -9.01 23.80
N GLU A 297 26.59 -9.62 23.18
CA GLU A 297 26.78 -10.81 22.36
C GLU A 297 27.17 -10.40 20.93
N PRO A 298 28.19 -11.06 20.34
CA PRO A 298 28.58 -10.78 18.97
C PRO A 298 27.40 -11.04 18.02
N ASN A 299 27.23 -10.17 17.02
CA ASN A 299 26.18 -10.21 16.01
C ASN A 299 24.75 -9.91 16.49
N GLN A 300 24.52 -9.63 17.77
CA GLN A 300 23.19 -9.24 18.28
C GLN A 300 23.05 -7.72 18.42
N MET A 301 21.82 -7.24 18.29
CA MET A 301 21.47 -5.87 18.64
C MET A 301 21.66 -5.67 20.14
N VAL A 302 22.22 -4.53 20.53
CA VAL A 302 22.29 -4.14 21.94
C VAL A 302 20.88 -3.79 22.40
N THR A 303 20.26 -4.70 23.15
CA THR A 303 18.87 -4.57 23.61
C THR A 303 18.71 -3.77 24.90
N ALA A 304 19.81 -3.44 25.58
CA ALA A 304 19.82 -2.65 26.80
C ALA A 304 21.07 -1.75 26.85
N THR A 305 20.88 -0.47 27.18
CA THR A 305 21.97 0.50 27.36
C THR A 305 21.73 1.33 28.62
N VAL A 306 22.75 1.47 29.46
CA VAL A 306 22.72 2.35 30.64
C VAL A 306 23.40 3.67 30.30
N VAL A 307 22.72 4.78 30.55
CA VAL A 307 23.26 6.14 30.42
C VAL A 307 22.95 6.91 31.70
N GLY A 308 23.98 7.16 32.52
CA GLY A 308 23.80 7.75 33.84
C GLY A 308 22.95 6.82 34.72
N ASN A 309 21.82 7.33 35.21
CA ASN A 309 20.87 6.58 36.02
C ASN A 309 19.72 5.95 35.22
N SER A 310 19.79 6.02 33.90
CA SER A 310 18.71 5.58 33.01
C SER A 310 19.11 4.30 32.27
N LEU A 311 18.29 3.26 32.42
CA LEU A 311 18.33 2.03 31.65
C LEU A 311 17.32 2.13 30.49
N LYS A 312 17.85 2.24 29.28
CA LYS A 312 17.06 2.18 28.06
C LYS A 312 17.01 0.74 27.54
N LEU A 313 15.79 0.23 27.36
CA LEU A 313 15.51 -1.08 26.80
C LEU A 313 14.97 -0.92 25.37
N ASN A 314 15.50 -1.70 24.44
CA ASN A 314 15.05 -1.73 23.05
C ASN A 314 14.84 -3.19 22.63
N TYR A 315 13.57 -3.63 22.60
CA TYR A 315 13.21 -5.02 22.35
C TYR A 315 14.00 -6.02 23.21
N CYS A 316 14.18 -5.72 24.50
CA CYS A 316 14.84 -6.63 25.43
C CYS A 316 13.90 -7.78 25.81
N GLY A 317 14.34 -9.03 25.65
CA GLY A 317 13.58 -10.19 26.11
C GLY A 317 13.33 -10.17 27.62
N LEU A 318 12.20 -10.71 28.06
CA LEU A 318 11.76 -10.68 29.46
C LEU A 318 12.78 -11.28 30.44
N ASP A 319 13.33 -12.47 30.15
CA ASP A 319 14.29 -13.11 31.06
C ASP A 319 15.58 -12.31 31.21
N ARG A 320 16.03 -11.67 30.12
CA ARG A 320 17.18 -10.77 30.13
C ARG A 320 16.89 -9.49 30.91
N ALA A 321 15.69 -8.92 30.77
CA ALA A 321 15.28 -7.76 31.55
C ALA A 321 15.20 -8.07 33.05
N ILE A 322 14.68 -9.25 33.43
CA ILE A 322 14.66 -9.71 34.83
C ILE A 322 16.07 -9.86 35.38
N ALA A 323 17.01 -10.39 34.59
CA ALA A 323 18.40 -10.54 35.01
C ALA A 323 19.10 -9.18 35.20
N LEU A 324 18.83 -8.20 34.32
CA LEU A 324 19.42 -6.85 34.38
C LEU A 324 18.84 -6.01 35.53
N LEU A 325 17.55 -6.16 35.83
CA LEU A 325 16.84 -5.40 36.87
C LEU A 325 16.82 -6.12 38.22
N LYS A 326 17.73 -7.08 38.43
CA LYS A 326 17.81 -7.80 39.69
C LYS A 326 18.26 -6.84 40.81
N GLU A 327 17.50 -6.80 41.90
CA GLU A 327 17.74 -5.93 43.07
C GLU A 327 17.70 -4.42 42.75
N GLN A 328 17.05 -4.04 41.63
CA GLN A 328 16.87 -2.65 41.23
C GLN A 328 15.44 -2.17 41.52
N PHE A 329 15.33 -0.96 42.08
CA PHE A 329 14.10 -0.18 42.05
C PHE A 329 14.06 0.59 40.73
N ALA A 330 12.89 0.64 40.11
CA ALA A 330 12.72 1.30 38.83
C ALA A 330 11.65 2.40 38.90
N VAL A 331 11.90 3.49 38.19
CA VAL A 331 10.95 4.59 37.98
C VAL A 331 10.83 4.84 36.48
N GLY A 332 9.61 4.81 35.95
CA GLY A 332 9.35 5.09 34.54
C GLY A 332 8.39 4.10 33.91
N THR A 333 8.29 4.15 32.58
CA THR A 333 7.29 3.38 31.84
C THR A 333 7.93 2.55 30.75
N VAL A 334 7.53 1.28 30.66
CA VAL A 334 7.99 0.35 29.65
C VAL A 334 6.81 -0.20 28.87
N GLU A 335 6.93 -0.21 27.55
CA GLU A 335 6.02 -0.90 26.66
C GLU A 335 6.44 -2.37 26.55
N VAL A 336 5.48 -3.25 26.81
CA VAL A 336 5.64 -4.69 26.76
C VAL A 336 4.82 -5.23 25.60
N LYS A 337 5.51 -5.85 24.64
CA LYS A 337 4.89 -6.54 23.52
C LYS A 337 4.90 -8.04 23.78
N ILE A 338 3.71 -8.63 23.71
CA ILE A 338 3.46 -10.04 24.04
C ILE A 338 2.91 -10.73 22.81
N TRP A 339 3.58 -11.79 22.36
CA TRP A 339 3.10 -12.67 21.30
C TRP A 339 2.55 -13.97 21.92
N ARG A 340 1.24 -14.19 21.76
CA ARG A 340 0.55 -15.42 22.20
C ARG A 340 0.22 -16.29 20.98
N SER A 341 0.87 -17.44 20.88
CA SER A 341 0.43 -18.57 20.04
C SER A 341 -0.88 -19.16 20.54
#